data_AF-G0PFB8-F1
#
_entry.id   AF-G0PFB8-F1
#
_cell.length_a   1.000
_cell.length_b   1.000
_cell.length_c   1.000
_cell.angle_alpha   90.00
_cell.angle_beta   90.00
_cell.angle_gamma   90.00
#
_symmetry.space_group_name_H-M   'P 1'
#
loop_
_entity.id
_entity.type
_entity.pdbx_description
1 polymer ?
#
loop_
_entity_poly.entity_id
_entity_poly.type
_entity_poly.pdbx_seq_one_letter_code
_entity_poly.pdbx_strand_id
1 'polypeptide(L)'
;MNIWSLLILPLCVANYFPELQKIVEQYQYDPDCVFNYTVVNSKNIKKFPKCDMVYAILVINNNTDLTVAELKKSFSKMESLVGGVRIENTSYTNISFLTPPAEGAISFTVDSYGFHVLNNAELTDASVLWDSWIWLIDDIDEPEFRIENNPKLDAKYLCDYGFLSTYTDIITQGNLRDSGCPEIVINSSTNKIPNCESVFQGIKIYNITDNTDLSHLSSIQFLRGIIDIQNTNLQNLSFLENVGDFKIDTYEDKEKIFLNLKNNPQMTRFGMTYLKEIQNGWQTGIKLANFENLHPDFCLTIEEIAFFLENYVSFVNFHAKICADNRTKIHNTVICHFESMSRLPGDCNMIIGDLIVNPGNEPHFNKIEKLRYLFGSVVIQNTSLEDLDMLNGIRYVLKLNESQPVIQVVGNKKIERLFFRDLENIVTRGERSAIIQDNNKDLFQYDDGNCKIFYGTEDWVNKRYRTMLDITGGNCGNL
;
A
#
# COMPACT_ATOMS: atom_id res chain seq x y z
N MET A 1 -15.02 0.35 -63.31
CA MET A 1 -15.17 1.74 -62.79
C MET A 1 -16.21 1.65 -61.68
N ASN A 2 -15.90 1.77 -60.39
CA ASN A 2 -14.96 2.68 -59.73
C ASN A 2 -14.18 1.97 -58.62
N ILE A 3 -12.88 2.24 -58.60
CA ILE A 3 -11.95 1.90 -57.53
C ILE A 3 -12.10 3.01 -56.48
N TRP A 4 -12.49 2.65 -55.26
CA TRP A 4 -12.32 3.54 -54.11
C TRP A 4 -10.85 3.50 -53.70
N SER A 5 -10.12 4.54 -54.07
CA SER A 5 -8.76 4.78 -53.59
C SER A 5 -8.80 5.05 -52.09
N LEU A 6 -8.33 4.11 -51.28
CA LEU A 6 -7.86 4.42 -49.93
C LEU A 6 -6.68 5.39 -50.09
N LEU A 7 -6.91 6.66 -49.82
CA LEU A 7 -5.85 7.62 -49.50
C LEU A 7 -5.29 7.21 -48.13
N ILE A 8 -4.23 6.41 -48.15
CA ILE A 8 -3.31 6.32 -47.02
C ILE A 8 -2.63 7.68 -46.95
N LEU A 9 -3.13 8.55 -46.06
CA LEU A 9 -2.38 9.73 -45.65
C LEU A 9 -1.05 9.22 -45.07
N PRO A 10 0.09 9.74 -45.52
CA PRO A 10 1.34 9.41 -44.87
C PRO A 10 1.22 9.89 -43.41
N LEU A 11 1.36 8.97 -42.45
CA LEU A 11 1.78 9.33 -41.10
C LEU A 11 3.07 10.11 -41.28
N CYS A 12 2.97 11.44 -41.27
CA CYS A 12 4.11 12.31 -41.24
C CYS A 12 4.72 12.06 -39.87
N VAL A 13 5.76 11.20 -39.81
CA VAL A 13 6.51 10.98 -38.59
C VAL A 13 7.20 12.31 -38.30
N ALA A 14 6.61 13.08 -37.40
CA ALA A 14 7.20 14.32 -36.95
C ALA A 14 8.54 13.98 -36.28
N ASN A 15 9.62 14.67 -36.67
CA ASN A 15 10.92 14.47 -36.04
C ASN A 15 10.95 15.25 -34.71
N TYR A 16 10.65 14.56 -33.61
CA TYR A 16 10.87 15.08 -32.25
C TYR A 16 12.31 14.81 -31.81
N PHE A 17 12.78 15.55 -30.80
CA PHE A 17 14.04 15.18 -30.16
C PHE A 17 13.88 13.84 -29.42
N PRO A 18 14.93 13.01 -29.30
CA PRO A 18 14.80 11.60 -28.92
C PRO A 18 14.05 11.34 -27.61
N GLU A 19 14.18 12.27 -26.67
CA GLU A 19 13.57 12.23 -25.35
C GLU A 19 12.05 12.44 -25.40
N LEU A 20 11.60 13.42 -26.18
CA LEU A 20 10.18 13.66 -26.43
C LEU A 20 9.57 12.59 -27.35
N GLN A 21 10.35 12.07 -28.30
CA GLN A 21 9.94 10.96 -29.15
C GLN A 21 9.51 9.76 -28.30
N LYS A 22 10.33 9.39 -27.30
CA LYS A 22 10.01 8.30 -26.36
C LYS A 22 8.69 8.53 -25.62
N ILE A 23 8.43 9.77 -25.18
CA ILE A 23 7.18 10.11 -24.49
C ILE A 23 5.99 9.91 -25.43
N VAL A 24 6.00 10.55 -26.61
CA VAL A 24 4.83 10.52 -27.50
C VAL A 24 4.58 9.15 -28.11
N GLU A 25 5.60 8.30 -28.27
CA GLU A 25 5.45 6.92 -28.74
C GLU A 25 4.71 6.01 -27.75
N GLN A 26 4.63 6.39 -26.47
CA GLN A 26 3.91 5.62 -25.44
C GLN A 26 2.39 5.92 -25.43
N TYR A 27 1.94 7.00 -26.07
CA TYR A 27 0.53 7.44 -26.03
C TYR A 27 -0.09 7.55 -27.40
N GLN A 28 -1.43 7.49 -27.45
CA GLN A 28 -2.16 8.09 -28.54
C GLN A 28 -2.24 9.60 -28.30
N TYR A 29 -1.60 10.38 -29.16
CA TYR A 29 -1.49 11.83 -28.99
C TYR A 29 -1.92 12.58 -30.26
N ASP A 30 -2.35 13.83 -30.06
CA ASP A 30 -2.54 14.80 -31.14
C ASP A 30 -1.21 15.53 -31.39
N PRO A 31 -0.61 15.43 -32.60
CA PRO A 31 0.60 16.16 -32.95
C PRO A 31 0.51 17.68 -32.74
N ASP A 32 -0.68 18.27 -32.84
CA ASP A 32 -0.89 19.71 -32.61
C ASP A 32 -0.78 20.09 -31.12
N CYS A 33 -0.85 19.10 -30.22
CA CYS A 33 -0.70 19.25 -28.78
C CYS A 33 0.73 18.94 -28.27
N VAL A 34 1.69 18.75 -29.18
CA VAL A 34 3.10 18.50 -28.84
C VAL A 34 3.91 19.79 -28.85
N PHE A 35 4.56 20.10 -27.74
CA PHE A 35 5.51 21.21 -27.67
C PHE A 35 6.94 20.70 -27.88
N ASN A 36 7.41 20.72 -29.14
CA ASN A 36 8.72 20.21 -29.55
C ASN A 36 9.89 21.17 -29.23
N TYR A 37 9.92 21.74 -28.03
CA TYR A 37 11.00 22.60 -27.54
C TYR A 37 11.21 22.36 -26.05
N THR A 38 12.46 22.12 -25.64
CA THR A 38 12.79 21.81 -24.25
C THR A 38 12.88 23.08 -23.38
N VAL A 39 13.78 24.01 -23.72
CA VAL A 39 13.97 25.25 -22.94
C VAL A 39 12.96 26.31 -23.36
N VAL A 40 12.06 26.71 -22.47
CA VAL A 40 10.98 27.69 -22.74
C VAL A 40 11.54 29.11 -22.79
N ASN A 41 11.24 29.88 -23.84
CA ASN A 41 11.64 31.29 -24.01
C ASN A 41 10.70 32.04 -24.98
N SER A 42 10.88 33.35 -25.13
CA SER A 42 10.06 34.24 -25.95
C SER A 42 9.99 33.87 -27.43
N LYS A 43 10.98 33.11 -27.95
CA LYS A 43 10.99 32.66 -29.35
C LYS A 43 10.08 31.46 -29.57
N ASN A 44 10.09 30.49 -28.65
CA ASN A 44 9.34 29.25 -28.81
C ASN A 44 7.99 29.24 -28.11
N ILE A 45 7.77 30.02 -27.05
CA ILE A 45 6.51 30.04 -26.30
C ILE A 45 5.29 30.41 -27.18
N LYS A 46 5.50 31.14 -28.27
CA LYS A 46 4.45 31.46 -29.25
C LYS A 46 3.90 30.22 -29.97
N LYS A 47 4.64 29.11 -29.93
CA LYS A 47 4.28 27.80 -30.47
C LYS A 47 3.75 26.85 -29.38
N PHE A 48 3.59 27.33 -28.15
CA PHE A 48 3.01 26.51 -27.10
C PHE A 48 1.58 26.11 -27.48
N PRO A 49 1.21 24.81 -27.42
CA PRO A 49 -0.10 24.34 -27.83
C PRO A 49 -1.24 24.96 -27.03
N LYS A 50 -2.40 25.06 -27.66
CA LYS A 50 -3.65 25.52 -27.04
C LYS A 50 -4.57 24.35 -26.70
N CYS A 51 -4.00 23.35 -26.02
CA CYS A 51 -4.66 22.09 -25.67
C CYS A 51 -4.78 21.93 -24.16
N ASP A 52 -5.77 21.15 -23.73
CA ASP A 52 -5.97 20.80 -22.33
C ASP A 52 -4.92 19.79 -21.87
N MET A 53 -4.57 18.82 -22.72
CA MET A 53 -3.45 17.89 -22.55
C MET A 53 -2.30 18.27 -23.47
N VAL A 54 -1.11 18.47 -22.91
CA VAL A 54 0.11 18.86 -23.65
C VAL A 54 1.20 17.82 -23.47
N TYR A 55 1.87 17.45 -24.56
CA TYR A 55 3.02 16.56 -24.55
C TYR A 55 4.30 17.38 -24.66
N ALA A 56 5.08 17.47 -23.58
CA ALA A 56 6.29 18.30 -23.55
C ALA A 56 7.26 17.94 -22.42
N ILE A 57 8.52 18.31 -22.63
CA ILE A 57 9.51 18.42 -21.56
C ILE A 57 9.78 19.91 -21.35
N LEU A 58 9.29 20.47 -20.25
CA LEU A 58 9.38 21.89 -19.96
C LEU A 58 10.60 22.18 -19.10
N VAL A 59 11.61 22.84 -19.68
CA VAL A 59 12.75 23.39 -18.94
C VAL A 59 12.63 24.90 -18.86
N ILE A 60 12.48 25.40 -17.64
CA ILE A 60 12.39 26.82 -17.30
C ILE A 60 13.63 27.15 -16.48
N ASN A 61 14.55 27.94 -17.04
CA ASN A 61 15.82 28.23 -16.40
C ASN A 61 16.34 29.65 -16.67
N ASN A 62 17.62 29.90 -16.40
CA ASN A 62 18.27 31.20 -16.65
C ASN A 62 18.26 31.65 -18.13
N ASN A 63 17.94 30.77 -19.08
CA ASN A 63 17.74 31.12 -20.49
C ASN A 63 16.29 31.45 -20.84
N THR A 64 15.36 31.33 -19.88
CA THR A 64 13.97 31.76 -20.03
C THR A 64 13.88 33.26 -19.79
N ASP A 65 13.61 34.01 -20.85
CA ASP A 65 13.48 35.48 -20.86
C ASP A 65 12.03 35.96 -20.64
N LEU A 66 11.17 35.09 -20.11
CA LEU A 66 9.76 35.36 -19.85
C LEU A 66 9.54 35.66 -18.36
N THR A 67 8.49 36.40 -18.05
CA THR A 67 8.01 36.59 -16.68
C THR A 67 7.06 35.45 -16.28
N VAL A 68 6.86 35.27 -14.97
CA VAL A 68 5.83 34.35 -14.42
C VAL A 68 4.44 34.64 -15.03
N ALA A 69 4.08 35.92 -15.22
CA ALA A 69 2.79 36.29 -15.80
C ALA A 69 2.67 35.89 -17.29
N GLU A 70 3.75 36.00 -18.06
CA GLU A 70 3.78 35.58 -19.46
C GLU A 70 3.73 34.05 -19.62
N LEU A 71 4.42 33.31 -18.74
CA LEU A 71 4.32 31.85 -18.67
C LEU A 71 2.90 31.43 -18.30
N LYS A 72 2.33 32.03 -17.24
CA LYS A 72 0.95 31.78 -16.79
C LYS A 72 -0.07 31.98 -17.90
N LYS A 73 0.08 33.08 -18.67
CA LYS A 73 -0.79 33.36 -19.81
C LYS A 73 -0.63 32.33 -20.93
N SER A 74 0.58 31.87 -21.18
CA SER A 74 0.86 30.87 -22.23
C SER A 74 0.34 29.48 -21.87
N PHE A 75 0.41 29.11 -20.60
CA PHE A 75 -0.02 27.80 -20.09
C PHE A 75 -1.51 27.76 -19.70
N SER A 76 -2.27 28.84 -19.90
CA SER A 76 -3.62 29.00 -19.32
C SER A 76 -4.67 27.97 -19.79
N LYS A 77 -4.38 27.22 -20.84
CA LYS A 77 -5.25 26.14 -21.34
C LYS A 77 -4.79 24.76 -20.90
N MET A 78 -3.54 24.60 -20.47
CA MET A 78 -2.98 23.30 -20.12
C MET A 78 -3.51 22.89 -18.75
N GLU A 79 -4.26 21.79 -18.72
CA GLU A 79 -4.75 21.14 -17.50
C GLU A 79 -3.94 19.88 -17.18
N SER A 80 -3.29 19.29 -18.19
CA SER A 80 -2.46 18.10 -18.07
C SER A 80 -1.17 18.22 -18.89
N LEU A 81 -0.06 17.79 -18.30
CA LEU A 81 1.23 17.71 -18.96
C LEU A 81 1.76 16.27 -18.91
N VAL A 82 2.04 15.70 -20.09
CA VAL A 82 2.71 14.42 -20.26
C VAL A 82 4.15 14.67 -20.71
N GLY A 83 5.13 14.25 -19.89
CA GLY A 83 6.55 14.34 -20.20
C GLY A 83 7.43 14.65 -19.00
N GLY A 84 7.78 15.92 -18.78
CA GLY A 84 8.70 16.32 -17.70
C GLY A 84 8.69 17.80 -17.38
N VAL A 85 9.00 18.15 -16.13
CA VAL A 85 9.08 19.55 -15.67
C VAL A 85 10.40 19.78 -14.95
N ARG A 86 11.13 20.83 -15.35
CA ARG A 86 12.35 21.26 -14.68
C ARG A 86 12.39 22.78 -14.57
N ILE A 87 12.26 23.28 -13.35
CA ILE A 87 12.32 24.71 -13.02
C ILE A 87 13.61 24.92 -12.23
N GLU A 88 14.63 25.44 -12.89
CA GLU A 88 15.97 25.48 -12.28
C GLU A 88 16.75 26.76 -12.52
N ASN A 89 17.55 27.19 -11.55
CA ASN A 89 18.42 28.36 -11.68
C ASN A 89 17.68 29.63 -12.14
N THR A 90 16.40 29.77 -11.78
CA THR A 90 15.59 30.95 -12.12
C THR A 90 15.73 32.05 -11.07
N SER A 91 15.30 33.26 -11.43
CA SER A 91 15.16 34.39 -10.51
C SER A 91 13.71 34.59 -10.03
N TYR A 92 12.84 33.60 -10.25
CA TYR A 92 11.42 33.71 -9.87
C TYR A 92 11.24 33.56 -8.36
N THR A 93 10.31 34.34 -7.81
CA THR A 93 9.88 34.22 -6.41
C THR A 93 8.76 33.21 -6.21
N ASN A 94 8.09 32.79 -7.29
CA ASN A 94 7.03 31.79 -7.27
C ASN A 94 6.90 31.04 -8.60
N ILE A 95 6.23 29.88 -8.56
CA ILE A 95 5.95 29.04 -9.74
C ILE A 95 4.47 28.99 -10.11
N SER A 96 3.70 30.02 -9.77
CA SER A 96 2.24 30.09 -9.98
C SER A 96 1.77 30.10 -11.45
N PHE A 97 2.70 29.93 -12.40
CA PHE A 97 2.41 29.72 -13.82
C PHE A 97 1.87 28.31 -14.11
N LEU A 98 2.09 27.33 -13.22
CA LEU A 98 1.44 26.00 -13.25
C LEU A 98 0.00 26.12 -12.74
N THR A 99 -0.87 26.76 -13.53
CA THR A 99 -2.20 27.16 -13.04
C THR A 99 -3.15 25.96 -13.02
N PRO A 100 -3.74 25.61 -11.87
CA PRO A 100 -4.78 24.58 -11.84
C PRO A 100 -6.01 25.03 -12.62
N PRO A 101 -6.79 24.10 -13.20
CA PRO A 101 -8.08 24.40 -13.82
C PRO A 101 -9.07 24.97 -12.80
N ALA A 102 -10.17 25.55 -13.28
CA ALA A 102 -11.19 26.17 -12.41
C ALA A 102 -11.83 25.17 -11.42
N GLU A 103 -11.88 23.90 -11.82
CA GLU A 103 -12.30 22.78 -10.98
C GLU A 103 -11.21 21.70 -11.06
N GLY A 104 -10.63 21.32 -9.93
CA GLY A 104 -9.66 20.22 -9.84
C GLY A 104 -8.21 20.68 -9.69
N ALA A 105 -7.29 19.87 -10.24
CA ALA A 105 -5.84 20.03 -10.11
C ALA A 105 -5.18 19.98 -11.48
N ILE A 106 -4.06 20.69 -11.64
CA ILE A 106 -3.20 20.49 -12.80
C ILE A 106 -2.54 19.12 -12.68
N SER A 107 -2.58 18.32 -13.74
CA SER A 107 -2.06 16.97 -13.71
C SER A 107 -0.73 16.81 -14.43
N PHE A 108 0.15 15.98 -13.88
CA PHE A 108 1.48 15.71 -14.39
C PHE A 108 1.68 14.22 -14.55
N THR A 109 2.17 13.84 -15.71
CA THR A 109 2.47 12.47 -16.09
C THR A 109 3.95 12.47 -16.47
N VAL A 110 4.83 12.24 -15.49
CA VAL A 110 6.25 12.64 -15.53
C VAL A 110 7.24 11.49 -15.35
N ASP A 111 6.79 10.25 -15.50
CA ASP A 111 7.54 9.00 -15.27
C ASP A 111 8.90 8.98 -16.00
N SER A 112 9.01 9.60 -17.17
CA SER A 112 10.24 9.58 -17.97
C SER A 112 11.29 10.61 -17.55
N TYR A 113 10.91 11.76 -16.96
CA TYR A 113 11.83 12.90 -16.73
C TYR A 113 11.71 13.56 -15.36
N GLY A 114 10.74 13.15 -14.56
CA GLY A 114 10.47 13.69 -13.23
C GLY A 114 9.91 15.10 -13.22
N PHE A 115 9.65 15.56 -12.00
CA PHE A 115 9.24 16.92 -11.68
C PHE A 115 10.27 17.55 -10.75
N HIS A 116 10.95 18.59 -11.23
CA HIS A 116 12.14 19.13 -10.58
C HIS A 116 12.04 20.65 -10.37
N VAL A 117 12.23 21.10 -9.13
CA VAL A 117 12.36 22.51 -8.73
C VAL A 117 13.70 22.72 -8.03
N LEU A 118 14.72 23.15 -8.77
CA LEU A 118 16.12 23.04 -8.35
C LEU A 118 16.85 24.38 -8.37
N ASN A 119 17.61 24.70 -7.31
CA ASN A 119 18.58 25.80 -7.32
C ASN A 119 17.97 27.19 -7.63
N ASN A 120 16.71 27.45 -7.24
CA ASN A 120 16.08 28.75 -7.45
C ASN A 120 16.32 29.65 -6.23
N ALA A 121 17.33 30.50 -6.30
CA ALA A 121 17.83 31.30 -5.17
C ALA A 121 16.80 32.27 -4.57
N GLU A 122 15.82 32.71 -5.38
CA GLU A 122 14.80 33.70 -5.00
C GLU A 122 13.43 33.08 -4.73
N LEU A 123 13.25 31.77 -4.93
CA LEU A 123 11.96 31.10 -4.80
C LEU A 123 11.51 31.08 -3.34
N THR A 124 10.34 31.66 -3.08
CA THR A 124 9.72 31.71 -1.76
C THR A 124 8.38 30.99 -1.70
N ASP A 125 7.75 30.77 -2.86
CA ASP A 125 6.39 30.24 -2.94
C ASP A 125 6.24 29.17 -4.03
N ALA A 126 5.89 27.96 -3.60
CA ALA A 126 5.55 26.83 -4.46
C ALA A 126 4.19 26.22 -4.07
N SER A 127 3.32 26.98 -3.40
CA SER A 127 2.04 26.46 -2.87
C SER A 127 1.10 25.94 -3.96
N VAL A 128 1.29 26.37 -5.20
CA VAL A 128 0.53 25.88 -6.36
C VAL A 128 0.64 24.36 -6.54
N LEU A 129 1.69 23.74 -5.99
CA LEU A 129 1.88 22.29 -6.03
C LEU A 129 0.87 21.52 -5.15
N TRP A 130 0.20 22.18 -4.20
CA TRP A 130 -0.91 21.56 -3.47
C TRP A 130 -2.08 21.21 -4.40
N ASP A 131 -2.25 21.96 -5.49
CA ASP A 131 -3.26 21.73 -6.50
C ASP A 131 -2.67 20.98 -7.72
N SER A 132 -1.64 20.17 -7.50
CA SER A 132 -1.04 19.31 -8.53
C SER A 132 -1.32 17.83 -8.29
N TRP A 133 -1.79 17.13 -9.30
CA TRP A 133 -1.98 15.67 -9.32
C TRP A 133 -0.87 15.03 -10.13
N ILE A 134 -0.17 14.04 -9.60
CA ILE A 134 0.84 13.29 -10.37
C ILE A 134 0.27 11.92 -10.70
N TRP A 135 0.09 11.65 -12.00
CA TRP A 135 -0.29 10.35 -12.51
C TRP A 135 0.91 9.40 -12.45
N LEU A 136 0.65 8.17 -12.00
CA LEU A 136 1.53 7.02 -12.19
C LEU A 136 1.00 6.23 -13.38
N ILE A 137 1.88 5.78 -14.28
CA ILE A 137 1.46 5.07 -15.50
C ILE A 137 1.89 3.61 -15.49
N ASP A 138 3.08 3.33 -14.94
CA ASP A 138 3.67 1.99 -14.93
C ASP A 138 3.69 1.36 -13.52
N ASP A 139 3.17 2.09 -12.53
CA ASP A 139 2.69 1.62 -11.22
C ASP A 139 3.62 0.66 -10.46
N ILE A 140 4.94 0.92 -10.46
CA ILE A 140 5.92 0.21 -9.62
C ILE A 140 6.70 1.20 -8.77
N ASP A 141 7.16 2.28 -9.40
CA ASP A 141 7.97 3.33 -8.79
C ASP A 141 7.29 4.66 -9.04
N GLU A 142 7.18 5.47 -7.98
CA GLU A 142 6.73 6.84 -8.13
C GLU A 142 7.76 7.62 -8.98
N PRO A 143 7.33 8.49 -9.92
CA PRO A 143 8.22 9.35 -10.66
C PRO A 143 9.00 10.26 -9.73
N GLU A 144 10.21 10.57 -10.16
CA GLU A 144 11.12 11.42 -9.42
C GLU A 144 10.52 12.82 -9.17
N PHE A 145 10.32 13.17 -7.89
CA PHE A 145 9.80 14.47 -7.49
C PHE A 145 10.78 15.18 -6.54
N ARG A 146 11.41 16.25 -7.02
CA ARG A 146 12.50 16.94 -6.31
C ARG A 146 12.24 18.42 -6.13
N ILE A 147 12.39 18.90 -4.90
CA ILE A 147 12.44 20.32 -4.55
C ILE A 147 13.73 20.56 -3.78
N GLU A 148 14.78 21.00 -4.47
CA GLU A 148 16.13 21.05 -3.89
C GLU A 148 16.82 22.40 -4.06
N ASN A 149 17.58 22.80 -3.04
CA ASN A 149 18.45 23.98 -3.04
C ASN A 149 17.70 25.29 -3.36
N ASN A 150 16.49 25.47 -2.83
CA ASN A 150 15.75 26.73 -2.92
C ASN A 150 15.81 27.44 -1.54
N PRO A 151 16.89 28.19 -1.24
CA PRO A 151 17.24 28.59 0.14
C PRO A 151 16.24 29.55 0.81
N LYS A 152 15.30 30.12 0.06
CA LYS A 152 14.23 30.99 0.58
C LYS A 152 12.85 30.31 0.62
N LEU A 153 12.74 29.09 0.10
CA LEU A 153 11.49 28.35 0.04
C LEU A 153 11.27 27.58 1.34
N ASP A 154 10.14 27.85 1.97
CA ASP A 154 9.68 27.08 3.12
C ASP A 154 8.87 25.87 2.65
N ALA A 155 9.54 24.73 2.44
CA ALA A 155 8.92 23.53 1.90
C ALA A 155 8.23 22.68 2.97
N LYS A 156 8.35 23.01 4.27
CA LYS A 156 7.95 22.14 5.39
C LYS A 156 6.58 21.46 5.22
N TYR A 157 5.57 22.22 4.77
CA TYR A 157 4.20 21.74 4.63
C TYR A 157 3.80 21.45 3.17
N LEU A 158 4.72 21.53 2.21
CA LEU A 158 4.38 21.27 0.81
C LEU A 158 3.93 19.83 0.59
N CYS A 159 4.51 18.88 1.31
CA CYS A 159 4.21 17.45 1.16
C CYS A 159 3.04 16.96 2.03
N ASP A 160 2.41 17.83 2.83
CA ASP A 160 1.33 17.44 3.76
C ASP A 160 -0.07 17.70 3.19
N TYR A 161 -0.16 18.44 2.07
CA TYR A 161 -1.43 18.84 1.46
C TYR A 161 -1.54 18.35 0.03
N GLY A 162 -2.79 18.35 -0.47
CA GLY A 162 -3.08 17.95 -1.84
C GLY A 162 -2.68 16.51 -2.13
N PHE A 163 -2.34 16.24 -3.38
CA PHE A 163 -1.92 14.91 -3.83
C PHE A 163 -0.46 14.60 -3.48
N LEU A 164 0.36 15.61 -3.16
CA LEU A 164 1.69 15.37 -2.59
C LEU A 164 1.65 14.65 -1.23
N SER A 165 0.51 14.73 -0.53
CA SER A 165 0.31 13.97 0.70
C SER A 165 0.28 12.46 0.49
N THR A 166 -0.05 11.96 -0.71
CA THR A 166 -0.13 10.51 -1.00
C THR A 166 1.19 9.92 -1.48
N TYR A 167 2.12 10.76 -1.93
CA TYR A 167 3.44 10.34 -2.40
C TYR A 167 4.37 9.91 -1.27
N THR A 168 5.16 8.87 -1.57
CA THR A 168 6.15 8.26 -0.68
C THR A 168 7.60 8.63 -1.04
N ASP A 169 7.87 9.00 -2.30
CA ASP A 169 9.22 9.21 -2.85
C ASP A 169 9.48 10.68 -3.24
N ILE A 170 9.19 11.60 -2.32
CA ILE A 170 9.52 13.03 -2.47
C ILE A 170 10.90 13.33 -1.88
N ILE A 171 11.71 14.11 -2.60
CA ILE A 171 12.99 14.63 -2.12
C ILE A 171 12.89 16.14 -1.92
N THR A 172 12.99 16.58 -0.68
CA THR A 172 13.14 18.00 -0.32
C THR A 172 14.44 18.19 0.44
N GLN A 173 15.42 18.86 -0.16
CA GLN A 173 16.72 19.07 0.48
C GLN A 173 17.29 20.46 0.21
N GLY A 174 17.83 21.11 1.25
CA GLY A 174 18.55 22.38 1.08
C GLY A 174 17.64 23.57 0.82
N ASN A 175 16.35 23.46 1.16
CA ASN A 175 15.43 24.58 1.18
C ASN A 175 15.54 25.34 2.53
N LEU A 176 14.77 26.42 2.72
CA LEU A 176 14.75 27.13 4.01
C LEU A 176 14.31 26.19 5.14
N ARG A 177 13.30 25.36 4.86
CA ARG A 177 12.90 24.19 5.64
C ARG A 177 12.44 23.12 4.66
N ASP A 178 12.86 21.89 4.89
CA ASP A 178 12.47 20.73 4.09
C ASP A 178 11.22 20.06 4.69
N SER A 179 10.48 19.32 3.86
CA SER A 179 9.26 18.59 4.27
C SER A 179 9.55 17.41 5.18
N GLY A 180 10.73 16.82 5.04
CA GLY A 180 11.17 15.67 5.80
C GLY A 180 12.56 15.23 5.36
N CYS A 181 13.00 14.11 5.91
CA CYS A 181 14.22 13.46 5.47
C CYS A 181 13.99 12.56 4.26
N PRO A 182 15.01 12.40 3.40
CA PRO A 182 15.03 11.30 2.44
C PRO A 182 15.19 9.95 3.17
N GLU A 183 15.39 8.89 2.39
CA GLU A 183 15.64 7.54 2.88
C GLU A 183 16.70 7.53 3.99
N ILE A 184 16.40 6.84 5.09
CA ILE A 184 17.35 6.62 6.18
C ILE A 184 17.99 5.24 6.00
N VAL A 185 19.29 5.22 5.69
CA VAL A 185 20.08 3.99 5.56
C VAL A 185 21.13 3.88 6.67
N ILE A 186 20.95 2.88 7.54
CA ILE A 186 21.83 2.62 8.68
C ILE A 186 22.52 1.28 8.48
N ASN A 187 23.85 1.29 8.52
CA ASN A 187 24.69 0.10 8.48
C ASN A 187 26.00 0.36 9.23
N SER A 188 26.90 -0.61 9.28
CA SER A 188 28.20 -0.49 9.98
C SER A 188 29.07 0.71 9.53
N SER A 189 28.82 1.28 8.36
CA SER A 189 29.53 2.43 7.79
C SER A 189 28.77 3.76 7.90
N THR A 190 27.47 3.74 8.21
CA THR A 190 26.60 4.93 8.21
C THR A 190 25.80 5.03 9.52
N ASN A 191 26.22 5.95 10.39
CA ASN A 191 25.59 6.17 11.71
C ASN A 191 24.99 7.58 11.87
N LYS A 192 24.99 8.42 10.81
CA LYS A 192 24.37 9.74 10.89
C LYS A 192 22.88 9.60 10.65
N ILE A 193 22.13 9.62 11.73
CA ILE A 193 20.66 9.60 11.70
C ILE A 193 20.18 11.05 11.73
N PRO A 194 19.46 11.52 10.70
CA PRO A 194 18.91 12.86 10.72
C PRO A 194 17.75 12.93 11.71
N ASN A 195 17.62 14.07 12.40
CA ASN A 195 16.51 14.32 13.32
C ASN A 195 15.38 15.02 12.56
N CYS A 196 14.35 14.27 12.20
CA CYS A 196 13.19 14.75 11.46
C CYS A 196 11.90 14.06 11.89
N GLU A 197 10.79 14.76 11.68
CA GLU A 197 9.44 14.33 12.02
C GLU A 197 8.81 13.46 10.91
N SER A 198 9.21 13.69 9.66
CA SER A 198 8.77 12.93 8.49
C SER A 198 9.96 12.32 7.74
N VAL A 199 9.79 11.08 7.28
CA VAL A 199 10.76 10.35 6.45
C VAL A 199 10.07 9.86 5.18
N PHE A 200 10.68 10.12 4.03
CA PHE A 200 10.30 9.64 2.70
C PHE A 200 11.19 8.47 2.28
N GLN A 201 10.76 7.64 1.32
CA GLN A 201 11.43 6.42 0.83
C GLN A 201 11.68 5.33 1.90
N GLY A 202 11.48 5.63 3.18
CA GLY A 202 11.49 4.66 4.27
C GLY A 202 12.82 4.56 5.02
N ILE A 203 12.96 3.47 5.76
CA ILE A 203 14.06 3.19 6.69
C ILE A 203 14.65 1.81 6.36
N LYS A 204 15.95 1.79 6.14
CA LYS A 204 16.74 0.59 5.85
C LYS A 204 17.83 0.40 6.89
N ILE A 205 17.83 -0.72 7.61
CA ILE A 205 18.83 -1.03 8.64
C ILE A 205 19.44 -2.39 8.36
N TYR A 206 20.74 -2.45 8.08
CA TYR A 206 21.42 -3.68 7.69
C TYR A 206 22.73 -3.91 8.44
N ASN A 207 23.00 -5.18 8.76
CA ASN A 207 24.32 -5.64 9.20
C ASN A 207 24.85 -4.86 10.41
N ILE A 208 23.98 -4.47 11.34
CA ILE A 208 24.39 -3.83 12.60
C ILE A 208 24.48 -4.87 13.71
N THR A 209 25.69 -5.00 14.26
CA THR A 209 26.00 -5.97 15.33
C THR A 209 26.12 -5.32 16.71
N ASP A 210 26.22 -3.98 16.76
CA ASP A 210 26.66 -3.19 17.91
C ASP A 210 25.52 -2.31 18.49
N ASN A 211 25.81 -1.59 19.58
CA ASN A 211 24.97 -0.56 20.21
C ASN A 211 24.82 0.69 19.31
N THR A 212 24.36 0.53 18.07
CA THR A 212 23.99 1.67 17.23
C THR A 212 22.89 2.44 17.95
N ASP A 213 23.17 3.71 18.26
CA ASP A 213 22.19 4.58 18.90
C ASP A 213 21.12 4.96 17.87
N LEU A 214 19.96 4.32 17.99
CA LEU A 214 18.78 4.57 17.16
C LEU A 214 17.81 5.57 17.80
N SER A 215 18.17 6.19 18.93
CA SER A 215 17.27 7.10 19.66
C SER A 215 16.81 8.30 18.83
N HIS A 216 17.62 8.74 17.86
CA HIS A 216 17.24 9.80 16.93
C HIS A 216 16.05 9.44 16.02
N LEU A 217 15.73 8.15 15.84
CA LEU A 217 14.55 7.73 15.07
C LEU A 217 13.24 7.93 15.85
N SER A 218 13.29 8.20 17.15
CA SER A 218 12.07 8.41 17.95
C SER A 218 11.38 9.74 17.63
N SER A 219 12.04 10.68 16.93
CA SER A 219 11.40 11.91 16.46
C SER A 219 10.40 11.69 15.33
N ILE A 220 10.48 10.54 14.65
CA ILE A 220 9.68 10.25 13.46
C ILE A 220 8.23 9.99 13.87
N GLN A 221 7.32 10.74 13.27
CA GLN A 221 5.87 10.61 13.44
C GLN A 221 5.20 10.11 12.16
N PHE A 222 5.71 10.55 11.00
CA PHE A 222 5.20 10.22 9.67
C PHE A 222 6.25 9.44 8.90
N LEU A 223 5.94 8.19 8.57
CA LEU A 223 6.81 7.36 7.76
C LEU A 223 6.15 7.12 6.40
N ARG A 224 6.84 7.45 5.32
CA ARG A 224 6.40 7.17 3.95
C ARG A 224 7.46 6.34 3.24
N GLY A 225 7.09 5.17 2.73
CA GLY A 225 8.01 4.22 2.11
C GLY A 225 8.07 2.89 2.86
N ILE A 226 9.21 2.20 2.83
CA ILE A 226 9.35 0.84 3.38
C ILE A 226 10.18 0.81 4.68
N ILE A 227 9.92 -0.16 5.55
CA ILE A 227 10.84 -0.54 6.64
C ILE A 227 11.52 -1.85 6.22
N ASP A 228 12.84 -1.83 6.06
CA ASP A 228 13.62 -3.01 5.75
C ASP A 228 14.78 -3.19 6.74
N ILE A 229 14.67 -4.17 7.63
CA ILE A 229 15.61 -4.42 8.72
C ILE A 229 16.12 -5.85 8.59
N GLN A 230 17.39 -6.00 8.21
CA GLN A 230 17.97 -7.32 7.97
C GLN A 230 19.35 -7.53 8.60
N ASN A 231 19.58 -8.76 9.05
CA ASN A 231 20.88 -9.20 9.57
C ASN A 231 21.37 -8.32 10.74
N THR A 232 20.49 -8.04 11.70
CA THR A 232 20.78 -7.16 12.85
C THR A 232 20.66 -7.91 14.19
N ASN A 233 21.29 -7.35 15.23
CA ASN A 233 21.10 -7.78 16.62
C ASN A 233 20.00 -6.99 17.36
N LEU A 234 19.11 -6.30 16.64
CA LEU A 234 18.03 -5.53 17.26
C LEU A 234 17.03 -6.44 17.97
N GLN A 235 16.58 -6.03 19.16
CA GLN A 235 15.63 -6.80 19.96
C GLN A 235 14.16 -6.48 19.64
N ASN A 236 13.90 -5.27 19.13
CA ASN A 236 12.58 -4.74 18.78
C ASN A 236 12.70 -3.43 17.98
N LEU A 237 11.55 -2.83 17.65
CA LEU A 237 11.40 -1.57 16.92
C LEU A 237 10.95 -0.40 17.80
N SER A 238 11.18 -0.46 19.12
CA SER A 238 10.74 0.61 20.05
C SER A 238 11.38 1.97 19.77
N PHE A 239 12.47 2.03 19.01
CA PHE A 239 13.03 3.29 18.52
C PHE A 239 12.13 4.02 17.51
N LEU A 240 11.07 3.37 17.00
CA LEU A 240 10.01 3.96 16.18
C LEU A 240 8.70 4.15 16.98
N GLU A 241 8.78 4.35 18.30
CA GLU A 241 7.62 4.42 19.20
C GLU A 241 6.60 5.50 18.84
N ASN A 242 7.00 6.58 18.15
CA ASN A 242 6.13 7.70 17.81
C ASN A 242 5.56 7.65 16.39
N VAL A 243 5.91 6.64 15.59
CA VAL A 243 5.37 6.48 14.23
C VAL A 243 3.89 6.14 14.33
N GLY A 244 3.04 7.11 13.98
CA GLY A 244 1.59 6.98 14.00
C GLY A 244 1.02 6.71 12.61
N ASP A 245 1.49 7.49 11.64
CA ASP A 245 1.04 7.41 10.25
C ASP A 245 2.12 6.74 9.40
N PHE A 246 1.80 5.56 8.89
CA PHE A 246 2.67 4.80 8.00
C PHE A 246 2.04 4.70 6.61
N LYS A 247 2.63 5.39 5.63
CA LYS A 247 2.19 5.36 4.24
C LYS A 247 3.10 4.50 3.38
N ILE A 248 2.48 3.65 2.59
CA ILE A 248 3.17 2.79 1.64
C ILE A 248 2.61 3.05 0.24
N ASP A 249 3.38 2.70 -0.76
CA ASP A 249 2.96 2.73 -2.15
C ASP A 249 3.04 1.32 -2.72
N THR A 250 1.88 0.68 -2.87
CA THR A 250 1.73 -0.64 -3.50
C THR A 250 0.55 -0.60 -4.47
N TYR A 251 0.64 -1.32 -5.58
CA TYR A 251 -0.35 -1.28 -6.65
C TYR A 251 -0.78 -2.69 -7.07
N GLU A 252 -2.10 -2.90 -7.16
CA GLU A 252 -2.75 -4.16 -7.55
C GLU A 252 -2.08 -5.42 -6.96
N ASP A 253 -1.73 -6.39 -7.81
CA ASP A 253 -1.12 -7.66 -7.46
C ASP A 253 0.42 -7.62 -7.43
N LYS A 254 1.03 -6.44 -7.60
CA LYS A 254 2.48 -6.29 -7.57
C LYS A 254 2.99 -6.39 -6.13
N GLU A 255 3.61 -7.51 -5.83
CA GLU A 255 4.11 -7.82 -4.50
C GLU A 255 5.30 -6.92 -4.10
N LYS A 256 5.06 -5.93 -3.23
CA LYS A 256 6.10 -5.11 -2.60
C LYS A 256 6.05 -5.28 -1.08
N ILE A 257 7.16 -5.71 -0.50
CA ILE A 257 7.27 -5.91 0.95
C ILE A 257 7.53 -4.55 1.59
N PHE A 258 6.52 -3.99 2.27
CA PHE A 258 6.64 -2.69 2.92
C PHE A 258 7.26 -2.76 4.31
N LEU A 259 7.17 -3.93 4.96
CA LEU A 259 7.74 -4.20 6.28
C LEU A 259 8.48 -5.53 6.25
N ASN A 260 9.79 -5.47 6.16
CA ASN A 260 10.66 -6.63 6.08
C ASN A 260 11.55 -6.73 7.33
N LEU A 261 11.28 -7.73 8.17
CA LEU A 261 12.11 -8.09 9.31
C LEU A 261 12.70 -9.47 9.03
N LYS A 262 13.98 -9.51 8.64
CA LYS A 262 14.62 -10.74 8.16
C LYS A 262 15.96 -11.00 8.84
N ASN A 263 16.20 -12.23 9.28
CA ASN A 263 17.48 -12.65 9.87
C ASN A 263 17.92 -11.78 11.06
N ASN A 264 16.99 -11.47 11.97
CA ASN A 264 17.27 -10.71 13.19
C ASN A 264 17.15 -11.64 14.41
N PRO A 265 18.19 -12.45 14.71
CA PRO A 265 18.07 -13.57 15.64
C PRO A 265 17.84 -13.15 17.09
N GLN A 266 18.10 -11.89 17.46
CA GLN A 266 17.86 -11.36 18.80
C GLN A 266 16.50 -10.64 18.93
N MET A 267 15.75 -10.53 17.84
CA MET A 267 14.48 -9.80 17.84
C MET A 267 13.38 -10.61 18.49
N THR A 268 12.97 -10.22 19.71
CA THR A 268 11.95 -10.93 20.50
C THR A 268 10.60 -10.24 20.50
N ARG A 269 10.51 -8.97 20.11
CA ARG A 269 9.26 -8.19 20.10
C ARG A 269 9.18 -7.26 18.90
N PHE A 270 7.96 -6.91 18.46
CA PHE A 270 7.73 -5.92 17.42
C PHE A 270 7.93 -4.49 17.96
N GLY A 271 7.06 -3.99 18.85
CA GLY A 271 7.36 -2.82 19.67
C GLY A 271 7.10 -1.44 19.04
N MET A 272 6.43 -1.35 17.90
CA MET A 272 5.88 -0.06 17.41
C MET A 272 4.49 0.17 18.03
N THR A 273 4.45 0.91 19.14
CA THR A 273 3.24 0.97 19.99
C THR A 273 2.22 2.04 19.60
N TYR A 274 2.59 3.00 18.74
CA TYR A 274 1.74 4.14 18.40
C TYR A 274 1.13 4.09 16.99
N LEU A 275 1.36 3.00 16.24
CA LEU A 275 0.80 2.82 14.90
C LEU A 275 -0.72 2.96 14.92
N LYS A 276 -1.23 3.95 14.17
CA LYS A 276 -2.68 4.22 14.06
C LYS A 276 -3.26 3.57 12.82
N GLU A 277 -2.55 3.68 11.71
CA GLU A 277 -2.98 3.15 10.42
C GLU A 277 -1.79 2.90 9.49
N ILE A 278 -1.99 1.93 8.59
CA ILE A 278 -1.14 1.74 7.41
C ILE A 278 -1.94 2.18 6.19
N GLN A 279 -1.65 3.36 5.67
CA GLN A 279 -2.28 3.89 4.47
C GLN A 279 -1.54 3.37 3.23
N ASN A 280 -2.28 2.99 2.21
CA ASN A 280 -1.71 2.80 0.88
C ASN A 280 -2.04 4.05 0.05
N GLY A 281 -1.06 4.61 -0.66
CA GLY A 281 -1.26 5.70 -1.60
C GLY A 281 -2.36 5.37 -2.62
N TRP A 282 -2.47 4.09 -3.00
CA TRP A 282 -3.49 3.58 -3.92
C TRP A 282 -4.42 2.58 -3.26
N GLN A 283 -5.71 2.67 -3.55
CA GLN A 283 -6.75 1.88 -2.87
C GLN A 283 -6.68 0.36 -3.17
N THR A 284 -5.90 -0.07 -4.17
CA THR A 284 -5.96 -1.42 -4.75
C THR A 284 -4.72 -2.28 -4.57
N GLY A 285 -3.65 -1.81 -3.91
CA GLY A 285 -2.42 -2.60 -3.74
C GLY A 285 -2.37 -3.52 -2.52
N ILE A 286 -1.68 -4.66 -2.67
CA ILE A 286 -1.48 -5.65 -1.59
C ILE A 286 -0.42 -5.15 -0.59
N LYS A 287 -0.79 -5.10 0.69
CA LYS A 287 0.14 -4.78 1.79
C LYS A 287 0.86 -6.06 2.26
N LEU A 288 2.10 -6.25 1.83
CA LEU A 288 2.91 -7.40 2.23
C LEU A 288 3.96 -7.07 3.28
N ALA A 289 3.99 -7.87 4.35
CA ALA A 289 5.04 -7.88 5.34
C ALA A 289 5.80 -9.22 5.32
N ASN A 290 7.00 -9.25 5.88
CA ASN A 290 7.82 -10.45 5.99
C ASN A 290 8.48 -10.52 7.36
N PHE A 291 8.14 -11.54 8.14
CA PHE A 291 8.81 -11.87 9.41
C PHE A 291 9.50 -13.21 9.24
N GLU A 292 10.81 -13.18 9.02
CA GLU A 292 11.60 -14.34 8.62
C GLU A 292 12.88 -14.44 9.48
N ASN A 293 13.18 -15.65 9.96
CA ASN A 293 14.38 -15.94 10.76
C ASN A 293 14.62 -14.94 11.92
N LEU A 294 13.56 -14.65 12.68
CA LEU A 294 13.62 -13.86 13.92
C LEU A 294 13.95 -14.77 15.12
N HIS A 295 14.05 -14.20 16.33
CA HIS A 295 14.24 -15.02 17.54
C HIS A 295 13.09 -16.03 17.68
N PRO A 296 13.32 -17.28 18.16
CA PRO A 296 12.25 -18.27 18.35
C PRO A 296 11.12 -17.82 19.28
N ASP A 297 11.39 -16.87 20.17
CA ASP A 297 10.41 -16.26 21.09
C ASP A 297 9.84 -14.92 20.58
N PHE A 298 10.12 -14.55 19.32
CA PHE A 298 9.47 -13.40 18.70
C PHE A 298 7.95 -13.56 18.76
N CYS A 299 7.30 -12.58 19.39
CA CYS A 299 5.85 -12.58 19.55
C CYS A 299 5.23 -11.19 19.32
N LEU A 300 3.99 -11.23 18.83
CA LEU A 300 3.08 -10.10 18.71
C LEU A 300 2.03 -10.20 19.83
N THR A 301 1.70 -9.08 20.46
CA THR A 301 0.53 -8.96 21.33
C THR A 301 -0.76 -9.14 20.53
N ILE A 302 -1.86 -9.36 21.24
CA ILE A 302 -3.20 -9.45 20.64
C ILE A 302 -3.53 -8.18 19.86
N GLU A 303 -3.19 -7.01 20.41
CA GLU A 303 -3.36 -5.71 19.77
C GLU A 303 -2.50 -5.57 18.50
N GLU A 304 -1.22 -5.95 18.53
CA GLU A 304 -0.32 -5.89 17.37
C GLU A 304 -0.82 -6.77 16.22
N ILE A 305 -1.26 -8.01 16.49
CA ILE A 305 -1.78 -8.89 15.43
C ILE A 305 -3.16 -8.45 14.93
N ALA A 306 -4.04 -7.99 15.81
CA ALA A 306 -5.33 -7.43 15.42
C ALA A 306 -5.15 -6.21 14.50
N PHE A 307 -4.19 -5.34 14.82
CA PHE A 307 -3.83 -4.20 13.99
C PHE A 307 -3.44 -4.61 12.57
N PHE A 308 -2.57 -5.63 12.40
CA PHE A 308 -2.20 -6.13 11.07
C PHE A 308 -3.38 -6.75 10.32
N LEU A 309 -4.22 -7.52 11.02
CA LEU A 309 -5.41 -8.14 10.43
C LEU A 309 -6.41 -7.09 9.92
N GLU A 310 -6.69 -6.08 10.73
CA GLU A 310 -7.61 -4.97 10.45
C GLU A 310 -7.08 -4.01 9.38
N ASN A 311 -5.77 -3.79 9.33
CA ASN A 311 -5.11 -3.01 8.27
C ASN A 311 -4.91 -3.81 6.98
N TYR A 312 -5.44 -5.04 6.90
CA TYR A 312 -5.40 -5.90 5.72
C TYR A 312 -3.98 -6.28 5.27
N VAL A 313 -3.08 -6.49 6.24
CA VAL A 313 -1.70 -6.92 5.97
C VAL A 313 -1.66 -8.42 5.76
N SER A 314 -1.01 -8.84 4.67
CA SER A 314 -0.64 -10.22 4.36
C SER A 314 0.85 -10.43 4.64
N PHE A 315 1.25 -11.70 4.81
CA PHE A 315 2.62 -12.05 5.13
C PHE A 315 3.20 -13.04 4.12
N VAL A 316 4.42 -12.76 3.65
CA VAL A 316 5.20 -13.71 2.84
C VAL A 316 5.71 -14.84 3.73
N ASN A 317 6.40 -14.49 4.82
CA ASN A 317 6.68 -15.39 5.93
C ASN A 317 6.13 -14.79 7.23
N PHE A 318 5.57 -15.65 8.07
CA PHE A 318 5.05 -15.27 9.39
C PHE A 318 5.68 -16.12 10.50
N HIS A 319 6.95 -15.86 10.80
CA HIS A 319 7.68 -16.53 11.88
C HIS A 319 7.46 -15.80 13.22
N ALA A 320 6.20 -15.75 13.68
CA ALA A 320 5.82 -15.11 14.93
C ALA A 320 4.87 -15.96 15.79
N LYS A 321 4.85 -15.69 17.09
CA LYS A 321 3.89 -16.24 18.06
C LYS A 321 2.94 -15.15 18.55
N ILE A 322 1.84 -15.53 19.19
CA ILE A 322 1.10 -14.60 20.07
C ILE A 322 1.81 -14.56 21.43
N CYS A 323 2.05 -13.36 21.95
CA CYS A 323 2.61 -13.21 23.28
C CYS A 323 1.66 -13.78 24.34
N ALA A 324 2.20 -14.37 25.41
CA ALA A 324 1.38 -14.88 26.50
C ALA A 324 0.52 -13.76 27.10
N ASP A 325 -0.79 -13.98 27.12
CA ASP A 325 -1.77 -13.00 27.58
C ASP A 325 -2.94 -13.75 28.24
N ASN A 326 -3.25 -13.36 29.49
CA ASN A 326 -4.31 -13.97 30.30
C ASN A 326 -5.52 -13.03 30.45
N ARG A 327 -5.53 -11.89 29.74
CA ARG A 327 -6.65 -10.95 29.78
C ARG A 327 -7.86 -11.57 29.10
N THR A 328 -9.01 -11.48 29.76
CA THR A 328 -10.30 -11.92 29.21
C THR A 328 -11.05 -10.81 28.49
N LYS A 329 -10.50 -9.60 28.49
CA LYS A 329 -11.08 -8.43 27.82
C LYS A 329 -10.01 -7.41 27.46
N ILE A 330 -10.06 -6.90 26.23
CA ILE A 330 -9.25 -5.77 25.76
C ILE A 330 -10.20 -4.74 25.16
N HIS A 331 -10.22 -3.53 25.72
CA HIS A 331 -11.24 -2.52 25.43
C HIS A 331 -12.66 -3.08 25.53
N ASN A 332 -13.38 -3.20 24.41
CA ASN A 332 -14.73 -3.77 24.34
C ASN A 332 -14.75 -5.22 23.81
N THR A 333 -13.60 -5.78 23.48
CA THR A 333 -13.45 -7.13 22.92
C THR A 333 -13.33 -8.15 24.05
N VAL A 334 -14.32 -9.04 24.16
CA VAL A 334 -14.28 -10.19 25.07
C VAL A 334 -13.43 -11.30 24.44
N ILE A 335 -12.45 -11.80 25.20
CA ILE A 335 -11.48 -12.81 24.76
C ILE A 335 -11.78 -14.12 25.49
N CYS A 336 -11.91 -15.18 24.72
CA CYS A 336 -12.21 -16.51 25.21
C CYS A 336 -11.15 -17.50 24.74
N HIS A 337 -10.62 -18.30 25.67
CA HIS A 337 -9.82 -19.46 25.31
C HIS A 337 -10.75 -20.63 25.04
N PHE A 338 -10.59 -21.27 23.88
CA PHE A 338 -11.45 -22.38 23.50
C PHE A 338 -11.09 -23.65 24.26
N GLU A 339 -12.06 -24.19 25.01
CA GLU A 339 -11.98 -25.54 25.59
C GLU A 339 -12.97 -26.49 24.90
N SER A 340 -14.23 -26.08 24.80
CA SER A 340 -15.31 -26.80 24.15
C SER A 340 -16.51 -25.88 23.90
N MET A 341 -17.42 -26.25 22.99
CA MET A 341 -18.65 -25.49 22.72
C MET A 341 -19.57 -25.35 23.94
N SER A 342 -19.65 -26.38 24.79
CA SER A 342 -20.47 -26.34 26.00
C SER A 342 -19.95 -25.35 27.04
N ARG A 343 -18.62 -25.18 27.14
CA ARG A 343 -17.96 -24.25 28.08
C ARG A 343 -17.73 -22.85 27.52
N LEU A 344 -17.79 -22.68 26.20
CA LEU A 344 -17.62 -21.38 25.56
C LEU A 344 -18.69 -20.38 26.07
N PRO A 345 -18.32 -19.17 26.49
CA PRO A 345 -19.28 -18.09 26.76
C PRO A 345 -20.01 -17.64 25.48
N GLY A 346 -21.23 -17.11 25.62
CA GLY A 346 -22.04 -16.66 24.46
C GLY A 346 -21.75 -15.24 23.96
N ASP A 347 -20.79 -14.55 24.57
CA ASP A 347 -20.46 -13.15 24.30
C ASP A 347 -19.01 -12.93 23.81
N CYS A 348 -18.32 -14.00 23.46
CA CYS A 348 -16.95 -13.94 22.94
C CYS A 348 -16.88 -13.16 21.62
N ASN A 349 -16.02 -12.15 21.57
CA ASN A 349 -15.68 -11.45 20.33
C ASN A 349 -14.43 -12.01 19.67
N MET A 350 -13.52 -12.56 20.48
CA MET A 350 -12.29 -13.21 20.06
C MET A 350 -12.18 -14.58 20.70
N ILE A 351 -11.81 -15.58 19.90
CA ILE A 351 -11.45 -16.92 20.39
C ILE A 351 -9.97 -17.17 20.15
N ILE A 352 -9.28 -17.66 21.18
CA ILE A 352 -7.92 -18.20 21.10
C ILE A 352 -8.01 -19.73 21.24
N GLY A 353 -7.63 -20.44 20.19
CA GLY A 353 -7.76 -21.89 20.07
C GLY A 353 -8.67 -22.30 18.91
N ASP A 354 -8.61 -23.59 18.56
CA ASP A 354 -9.34 -24.14 17.42
C ASP A 354 -10.83 -24.31 17.75
N LEU A 355 -11.71 -23.74 16.93
CA LEU A 355 -13.16 -23.85 17.05
C LEU A 355 -13.63 -25.21 16.55
N ILE A 356 -13.92 -26.13 17.47
CA ILE A 356 -14.30 -27.51 17.13
C ILE A 356 -15.78 -27.79 17.43
N VAL A 357 -16.54 -28.12 16.38
CA VAL A 357 -17.96 -28.46 16.43
C VAL A 357 -18.14 -29.92 15.98
N ASN A 358 -18.44 -30.78 16.95
CA ASN A 358 -18.65 -32.22 16.78
C ASN A 358 -20.11 -32.58 17.09
N PRO A 359 -20.55 -33.83 16.85
CA PRO A 359 -21.90 -34.26 17.21
C PRO A 359 -22.17 -34.02 18.71
N GLY A 360 -23.33 -33.42 19.02
CA GLY A 360 -23.73 -33.02 20.36
C GLY A 360 -23.41 -31.56 20.71
N ASN A 361 -22.62 -30.85 19.90
CA ASN A 361 -22.33 -29.42 20.10
C ASN A 361 -23.38 -28.48 19.50
N GLU A 362 -24.31 -28.98 18.70
CA GLU A 362 -25.31 -28.20 17.96
C GLU A 362 -26.12 -27.24 18.86
N PRO A 363 -26.58 -27.63 20.07
CA PRO A 363 -27.30 -26.71 20.96
C PRO A 363 -26.50 -25.51 21.47
N HIS A 364 -25.17 -25.51 21.26
CA HIS A 364 -24.25 -24.47 21.68
C HIS A 364 -23.68 -23.66 20.51
N PHE A 365 -24.05 -24.00 19.27
CA PHE A 365 -23.47 -23.40 18.09
C PHE A 365 -23.75 -21.89 17.98
N ASN A 366 -24.90 -21.43 18.46
CA ASN A 366 -25.27 -20.01 18.49
C ASN A 366 -24.35 -19.11 19.33
N LYS A 367 -23.52 -19.68 20.21
CA LYS A 367 -22.59 -18.90 21.06
C LYS A 367 -21.52 -18.14 20.29
N ILE A 368 -21.24 -18.53 19.05
CA ILE A 368 -20.22 -17.89 18.20
C ILE A 368 -20.76 -16.72 17.37
N GLU A 369 -22.04 -16.37 17.49
CA GLU A 369 -22.69 -15.29 16.72
C GLU A 369 -21.92 -13.94 16.78
N LYS A 370 -21.33 -13.64 17.94
CA LYS A 370 -20.58 -12.41 18.20
C LYS A 370 -19.08 -12.50 17.88
N LEU A 371 -18.61 -13.67 17.44
CA LEU A 371 -17.22 -13.90 17.10
C LEU A 371 -16.82 -13.04 15.90
N ARG A 372 -15.68 -12.35 16.01
CA ARG A 372 -15.08 -11.53 14.94
C ARG A 372 -13.65 -11.97 14.65
N TYR A 373 -12.90 -12.36 15.67
CA TYR A 373 -11.50 -12.80 15.57
C TYR A 373 -11.38 -14.26 15.99
N LEU A 374 -10.81 -15.10 15.14
CA LEU A 374 -10.50 -16.50 15.46
C LEU A 374 -9.00 -16.72 15.35
N PHE A 375 -8.33 -16.90 16.48
CA PHE A 375 -6.93 -17.28 16.53
C PHE A 375 -6.82 -18.80 16.68
N GLY A 376 -7.15 -19.50 15.59
CA GLY A 376 -7.23 -20.95 15.49
C GLY A 376 -7.82 -21.39 14.14
N SER A 377 -8.15 -22.67 14.02
CA SER A 377 -8.88 -23.25 12.89
C SER A 377 -10.39 -23.36 13.14
N VAL A 378 -11.18 -23.52 12.07
CA VAL A 378 -12.59 -23.93 12.16
C VAL A 378 -12.70 -25.40 11.79
N VAL A 379 -13.23 -26.23 12.68
CA VAL A 379 -13.45 -27.67 12.45
C VAL A 379 -14.90 -28.02 12.75
N ILE A 380 -15.67 -28.39 11.73
CA ILE A 380 -17.08 -28.80 11.86
C ILE A 380 -17.25 -30.17 11.23
N GLN A 381 -17.60 -31.17 12.04
CA GLN A 381 -17.62 -32.55 11.56
C GLN A 381 -18.77 -33.40 12.07
N ASN A 382 -19.36 -34.16 11.16
CA ASN A 382 -20.43 -35.14 11.40
C ASN A 382 -21.64 -34.59 12.17
N THR A 383 -21.87 -33.28 12.13
CA THR A 383 -22.97 -32.63 12.88
C THR A 383 -24.31 -32.83 12.19
N SER A 384 -25.38 -32.58 12.94
CA SER A 384 -26.73 -32.46 12.39
C SER A 384 -27.15 -31.01 12.08
N LEU A 385 -26.20 -30.08 11.99
CA LEU A 385 -26.47 -28.68 11.63
C LEU A 385 -27.03 -28.59 10.21
N GLU A 386 -28.02 -27.73 10.02
CA GLU A 386 -28.60 -27.41 8.71
C GLU A 386 -28.05 -26.08 8.18
N ASP A 387 -27.68 -25.16 9.09
CA ASP A 387 -27.22 -23.82 8.80
C ASP A 387 -25.90 -23.50 9.54
N LEU A 388 -25.01 -22.78 8.87
CA LEU A 388 -23.72 -22.30 9.37
C LEU A 388 -23.64 -20.77 9.51
N ASP A 389 -24.77 -20.06 9.44
CA ASP A 389 -24.84 -18.60 9.43
C ASP A 389 -24.18 -17.94 10.65
N MET A 390 -24.04 -18.65 11.76
CA MET A 390 -23.31 -18.18 12.94
C MET A 390 -21.81 -17.93 12.65
N LEU A 391 -21.25 -18.52 11.59
CA LEU A 391 -19.87 -18.27 11.13
C LEU A 391 -19.72 -16.99 10.32
N ASN A 392 -20.83 -16.42 9.82
CA ASN A 392 -20.79 -15.28 8.90
C ASN A 392 -20.09 -14.06 9.51
N GLY A 393 -20.14 -13.92 10.84
CA GLY A 393 -19.51 -12.81 11.56
C GLY A 393 -17.99 -12.90 11.70
N ILE A 394 -17.36 -14.05 11.41
CA ILE A 394 -15.90 -14.19 11.52
C ILE A 394 -15.23 -13.31 10.46
N ARG A 395 -14.46 -12.31 10.90
CA ARG A 395 -13.80 -11.33 10.02
C ARG A 395 -12.31 -11.59 9.84
N TYR A 396 -11.66 -12.04 10.89
CA TYR A 396 -10.20 -12.17 10.94
C TYR A 396 -9.80 -13.52 11.49
N VAL A 397 -8.92 -14.23 10.77
CA VAL A 397 -8.42 -15.54 11.17
C VAL A 397 -6.90 -15.52 11.27
N LEU A 398 -6.36 -15.97 12.40
CA LEU A 398 -4.94 -16.24 12.59
C LEU A 398 -4.73 -17.72 12.91
N LYS A 399 -4.05 -18.46 12.04
CA LYS A 399 -3.77 -19.88 12.23
C LYS A 399 -2.26 -20.13 12.29
N LEU A 400 -1.75 -20.44 13.48
CA LEU A 400 -0.32 -20.64 13.72
C LEU A 400 0.12 -22.11 13.69
N ASN A 401 -0.82 -23.05 13.91
CA ASN A 401 -0.52 -24.48 13.91
C ASN A 401 -0.44 -24.99 12.46
N GLU A 402 0.73 -25.41 12.00
CA GLU A 402 0.95 -25.90 10.64
C GLU A 402 0.30 -27.26 10.34
N SER A 403 -0.08 -28.04 11.37
CA SER A 403 -0.53 -29.43 11.20
C SER A 403 -1.99 -29.63 10.79
N GLN A 404 -2.79 -28.56 10.68
CA GLN A 404 -4.21 -28.62 10.35
C GLN A 404 -4.56 -27.60 9.25
N PRO A 405 -5.64 -27.79 8.48
CA PRO A 405 -6.15 -26.75 7.59
C PRO A 405 -6.73 -25.56 8.39
N VAL A 406 -6.91 -24.42 7.73
CA VAL A 406 -7.57 -23.25 8.31
C VAL A 406 -9.06 -23.55 8.56
N ILE A 407 -9.69 -24.24 7.61
CA ILE A 407 -11.11 -24.61 7.65
C ILE A 407 -11.24 -26.10 7.32
N GLN A 408 -11.96 -26.84 8.15
CA GLN A 408 -12.33 -28.23 7.93
C GLN A 408 -13.84 -28.41 8.15
N VAL A 409 -14.56 -28.76 7.09
CA VAL A 409 -16.00 -29.06 7.15
C VAL A 409 -16.20 -30.45 6.55
N VAL A 410 -16.47 -31.46 7.39
CA VAL A 410 -16.43 -32.86 6.97
C VAL A 410 -17.64 -33.67 7.45
N GLY A 411 -18.28 -34.43 6.57
CA GLY A 411 -19.29 -35.42 6.96
C GLY A 411 -20.65 -34.84 7.38
N ASN A 412 -20.89 -33.55 7.22
CA ASN A 412 -22.13 -32.89 7.67
C ASN A 412 -23.21 -33.01 6.58
N LYS A 413 -24.11 -33.99 6.72
CA LYS A 413 -25.06 -34.38 5.67
C LYS A 413 -26.25 -33.43 5.48
N LYS A 414 -26.47 -32.54 6.46
CA LYS A 414 -27.64 -31.65 6.50
C LYS A 414 -27.33 -30.19 6.16
N ILE A 415 -26.06 -29.80 6.13
CA ILE A 415 -25.67 -28.41 5.84
C ILE A 415 -25.99 -28.09 4.40
N GLU A 416 -26.82 -27.07 4.17
CA GLU A 416 -27.27 -26.70 2.83
C GLU A 416 -26.33 -25.72 2.14
N ARG A 417 -25.59 -24.92 2.92
CA ARG A 417 -24.67 -23.91 2.40
C ARG A 417 -23.48 -23.72 3.34
N LEU A 418 -22.31 -23.47 2.77
CA LEU A 418 -21.11 -23.07 3.50
C LEU A 418 -20.62 -21.72 2.97
N PHE A 419 -20.62 -20.72 3.84
CA PHE A 419 -20.23 -19.37 3.46
C PHE A 419 -19.67 -18.58 4.65
N PHE A 420 -18.64 -17.77 4.42
CA PHE A 420 -18.07 -16.83 5.37
C PHE A 420 -18.24 -15.42 4.83
N ARG A 421 -19.38 -14.81 5.13
CA ARG A 421 -19.78 -13.52 4.54
C ARG A 421 -18.83 -12.37 4.90
N ASP A 422 -18.46 -12.22 6.17
CA ASP A 422 -17.78 -11.02 6.67
C ASP A 422 -16.25 -11.21 6.79
N LEU A 423 -15.68 -12.29 6.23
CA LEU A 423 -14.24 -12.59 6.29
C LEU A 423 -13.43 -11.60 5.43
N GLU A 424 -12.42 -10.98 6.04
CA GLU A 424 -11.61 -9.92 5.42
C GLU A 424 -10.11 -10.25 5.33
N ASN A 425 -9.57 -11.04 6.26
CA ASN A 425 -8.15 -11.37 6.28
C ASN A 425 -7.85 -12.71 6.99
N ILE A 426 -6.98 -13.52 6.37
CA ILE A 426 -6.46 -14.78 6.92
C ILE A 426 -4.94 -14.69 6.98
N VAL A 427 -4.36 -14.85 8.17
CA VAL A 427 -2.91 -14.97 8.35
C VAL A 427 -2.59 -16.38 8.83
N THR A 428 -1.64 -17.04 8.17
CA THR A 428 -1.21 -18.39 8.51
C THR A 428 0.30 -18.45 8.73
N ARG A 429 0.71 -19.37 9.59
CA ARG A 429 2.04 -19.95 9.55
C ARG A 429 1.93 -21.21 8.67
N GLY A 430 2.55 -21.19 7.49
CA GLY A 430 2.45 -22.24 6.48
C GLY A 430 1.24 -22.10 5.54
N GLU A 431 0.83 -23.20 4.93
CA GLU A 431 -0.18 -23.22 3.86
C GLU A 431 -1.56 -22.75 4.33
N ARG A 432 -2.21 -21.99 3.44
CA ARG A 432 -3.61 -21.57 3.55
C ARG A 432 -4.48 -22.63 2.89
N SER A 433 -4.90 -23.65 3.63
CA SER A 433 -5.72 -24.75 3.08
C SER A 433 -7.07 -24.90 3.76
N ALA A 434 -8.03 -25.48 3.05
CA ALA A 434 -9.32 -25.91 3.55
C ALA A 434 -9.65 -27.32 3.09
N ILE A 435 -10.39 -28.07 3.91
CA ILE A 435 -10.89 -29.41 3.58
C ILE A 435 -12.41 -29.40 3.67
N ILE A 436 -13.08 -29.66 2.57
CA ILE A 436 -14.55 -29.71 2.46
C ILE A 436 -14.94 -31.03 1.81
N GLN A 437 -15.36 -31.99 2.65
CA GLN A 437 -15.49 -33.39 2.22
C GLN A 437 -16.70 -34.10 2.84
N ASP A 438 -17.33 -34.97 2.07
CA ASP A 438 -18.42 -35.86 2.51
C ASP A 438 -19.59 -35.12 3.19
N ASN A 439 -19.80 -33.84 2.90
CA ASN A 439 -20.97 -33.08 3.35
C ASN A 439 -22.19 -33.36 2.44
N ASN A 440 -23.28 -32.61 2.65
CA ASN A 440 -24.41 -32.60 1.71
C ASN A 440 -23.93 -32.42 0.27
N LYS A 441 -24.46 -33.21 -0.67
CA LYS A 441 -24.10 -33.18 -2.09
C LYS A 441 -24.47 -31.85 -2.76
N ASP A 442 -25.48 -31.16 -2.23
CA ASP A 442 -26.02 -29.92 -2.79
C ASP A 442 -25.40 -28.67 -2.14
N LEU A 443 -24.36 -28.83 -1.31
CA LEU A 443 -23.72 -27.76 -0.51
C LEU A 443 -23.32 -26.50 -1.31
N PHE A 444 -22.93 -26.68 -2.58
CA PHE A 444 -22.49 -25.60 -3.48
C PHE A 444 -23.39 -25.46 -4.71
N GLN A 445 -24.64 -25.93 -4.64
CA GLN A 445 -25.58 -25.88 -5.77
C GLN A 445 -25.81 -24.45 -6.28
N TYR A 446 -25.76 -23.46 -5.39
CA TYR A 446 -25.99 -22.05 -5.72
C TYR A 446 -24.76 -21.32 -6.28
N ASP A 447 -23.58 -21.95 -6.23
CA ASP A 447 -22.31 -21.35 -6.66
C ASP A 447 -21.77 -22.00 -7.95
N ASP A 448 -22.67 -22.61 -8.73
CA ASP A 448 -22.37 -23.42 -9.91
C ASP A 448 -21.31 -24.52 -9.63
N GLY A 449 -21.24 -25.01 -8.38
CA GLY A 449 -20.28 -26.01 -7.93
C GLY A 449 -18.84 -25.49 -7.68
N ASN A 450 -18.60 -24.18 -7.73
CA ASN A 450 -17.24 -23.60 -7.71
C ASN A 450 -16.57 -23.44 -6.32
N CYS A 451 -17.05 -24.12 -5.28
CA CYS A 451 -16.53 -24.02 -3.90
C CYS A 451 -16.23 -22.61 -3.40
N LYS A 452 -17.12 -21.67 -3.76
CA LYS A 452 -17.03 -20.28 -3.35
C LYS A 452 -17.53 -20.15 -1.91
N ILE A 453 -16.60 -20.06 -0.97
CA ILE A 453 -16.91 -19.93 0.47
C ILE A 453 -16.77 -18.49 0.99
N PHE A 454 -16.39 -17.52 0.15
CA PHE A 454 -16.15 -16.13 0.53
C PHE A 454 -16.94 -15.14 -0.34
N TYR A 455 -17.33 -14.00 0.26
CA TYR A 455 -18.04 -12.93 -0.44
C TYR A 455 -17.08 -11.87 -1.02
N GLY A 456 -17.43 -11.32 -2.19
CA GLY A 456 -16.75 -10.15 -2.77
C GLY A 456 -15.32 -10.38 -3.24
N THR A 457 -14.87 -11.62 -3.39
CA THR A 457 -13.53 -11.95 -3.90
C THR A 457 -13.43 -11.83 -5.44
N GLU A 458 -14.55 -11.65 -6.14
CA GLU A 458 -14.59 -11.49 -7.59
C GLU A 458 -14.27 -10.05 -8.01
N ASP A 459 -14.69 -9.08 -7.20
CA ASP A 459 -14.58 -7.64 -7.53
C ASP A 459 -13.30 -7.00 -6.95
N TRP A 460 -12.62 -7.66 -6.01
CA TRP A 460 -11.51 -7.07 -5.25
C TRP A 460 -10.31 -8.03 -5.18
N VAL A 461 -9.33 -7.85 -6.08
CA VAL A 461 -8.07 -8.63 -6.15
C VAL A 461 -7.38 -8.72 -4.79
N ASN A 462 -7.28 -7.58 -4.09
CA ASN A 462 -6.75 -7.49 -2.74
C ASN A 462 -7.45 -8.38 -1.73
N LYS A 463 -8.79 -8.39 -1.73
CA LYS A 463 -9.56 -9.21 -0.79
C LYS A 463 -9.37 -10.69 -1.11
N ARG A 464 -9.45 -11.04 -2.40
CA ARG A 464 -9.15 -12.40 -2.88
C ARG A 464 -7.80 -12.88 -2.38
N TYR A 465 -6.74 -12.08 -2.54
CA TYR A 465 -5.40 -12.43 -2.09
C TYR A 465 -5.33 -12.75 -0.60
N ARG A 466 -6.03 -11.97 0.25
CA ARG A 466 -5.98 -12.13 1.71
C ARG A 466 -6.83 -13.28 2.25
N THR A 467 -7.90 -13.65 1.54
CA THR A 467 -8.82 -14.70 1.99
C THR A 467 -8.62 -16.03 1.25
N MET A 468 -7.82 -16.07 0.19
CA MET A 468 -7.61 -17.27 -0.63
C MET A 468 -7.14 -18.46 0.23
N LEU A 469 -7.81 -19.60 0.03
CA LEU A 469 -7.44 -20.91 0.56
C LEU A 469 -7.34 -21.90 -0.60
N ASP A 470 -6.40 -22.85 -0.50
CA ASP A 470 -6.38 -24.06 -1.31
C ASP A 470 -7.43 -25.05 -0.78
N ILE A 471 -8.55 -25.18 -1.50
CA ILE A 471 -9.71 -25.95 -1.05
C ILE A 471 -9.67 -27.34 -1.68
N THR A 472 -9.64 -28.36 -0.83
CA THR A 472 -9.62 -29.77 -1.22
C THR A 472 -10.84 -30.52 -0.69
N GLY A 473 -11.11 -31.71 -1.25
CA GLY A 473 -12.14 -32.62 -0.77
C GLY A 473 -13.28 -32.87 -1.75
N GLY A 474 -14.02 -33.96 -1.53
CA GLY A 474 -15.00 -34.49 -2.49
C GLY A 474 -16.21 -33.57 -2.78
N ASN A 475 -16.48 -32.57 -1.93
CA ASN A 475 -17.53 -31.58 -2.23
C ASN A 475 -17.07 -30.52 -3.25
N CYS A 476 -15.75 -30.41 -3.49
CA CYS A 476 -15.15 -29.34 -4.28
C CYS A 476 -14.53 -29.75 -5.61
N GLY A 477 -14.88 -30.94 -6.11
CA GLY A 477 -14.52 -31.36 -7.47
C GLY A 477 -13.01 -31.54 -7.68
N ASN A 478 -12.50 -32.71 -7.31
CA ASN A 478 -11.69 -33.59 -8.17
C ASN A 478 -11.21 -34.78 -7.34
N LEU A 479 -11.92 -35.90 -7.47
CA LEU A 479 -11.32 -37.23 -7.61
C LEU A 479 -11.92 -37.88 -8.84
#